data_AF-A0A0S8H868-F1
#
_entry.id   AF-A0A0S8H868-F1
#
_cell.length_a   1.000
_cell.length_b   1.000
_cell.length_c   1.000
_cell.angle_alpha   90.00
_cell.angle_beta   90.00
_cell.angle_gamma   90.00
#
_symmetry.space_group_name_H-M   'P 1'
#
loop_
_entity.id
_entity.type
_entity.pdbx_description
1 polymer ?
#
loop_
_entity_poly.entity_id
_entity_poly.type
_entity_poly.pdbx_seq_one_letter_code
_entity_poly.pdbx_strand_id
1 'polypeptide(L)'
;MGFEILATAGTSRFLDHHRVANRRINKVREGRPHVVDAIKNGQIALIINTPSGRRPRADEAAIRINAVAHGIPLVTTATAAEAVAEGIAVLRAGRPEARPIQEYHAETLRGVSRATNL
;
A
#
# COMPACT_ATOMS: atom_id res chain seq x y z
N MET A 1 -2.70 7.40 11.42
CA MET A 1 -3.38 6.30 10.70
C MET A 1 -3.59 5.04 11.53
N GLY A 2 -2.77 4.76 12.56
CA GLY A 2 -3.03 3.67 13.50
C GLY A 2 -2.57 2.28 13.02
N PHE A 3 -1.74 2.22 11.97
CA PHE A 3 -1.12 0.96 11.53
C PHE A 3 0.14 0.67 12.31
N GLU A 4 0.37 -0.62 12.59
CA GLU A 4 1.68 -1.14 12.98
C GLU A 4 2.51 -1.46 11.73
N ILE A 5 3.79 -1.13 11.76
CA ILE A 5 4.69 -1.38 10.62
C ILE A 5 5.56 -2.59 10.91
N LEU A 6 5.48 -3.61 10.05
CA LEU A 6 6.42 -4.72 10.00
C LEU A 6 7.40 -4.50 8.85
N ALA A 7 8.70 -4.50 9.14
CA ALA A 7 9.73 -4.14 8.17
C ALA A 7 10.87 -5.17 8.11
N THR A 8 11.31 -5.51 6.89
CA THR A 8 12.51 -6.36 6.72
C THR A 8 13.76 -5.62 7.17
N ALA A 9 14.85 -6.34 7.46
CA ALA A 9 16.04 -5.79 8.11
C ALA A 9 16.57 -4.47 7.53
N GLY A 10 16.64 -4.33 6.20
CA GLY A 10 17.09 -3.10 5.55
C GLY A 10 16.13 -1.93 5.74
N THR A 11 14.84 -2.18 5.52
CA THR A 11 13.77 -1.18 5.70
C THR A 11 13.62 -0.77 7.15
N SER A 12 13.69 -1.72 8.09
CA SER A 12 13.59 -1.47 9.53
C SER A 12 14.71 -0.52 9.98
N ARG A 13 15.96 -0.76 9.58
CA ARG A 13 17.08 0.16 9.86
C ARG A 13 16.86 1.57 9.30
N PHE A 14 16.32 1.67 8.08
CA PHE A 14 16.02 2.96 7.46
C PHE A 14 14.94 3.70 8.27
N LEU A 15 13.86 3.03 8.64
CA LEU A 15 12.78 3.61 9.45
C LEU A 15 13.28 4.02 10.85
N ASP A 16 14.09 3.19 11.50
CA ASP A 16 14.69 3.48 12.80
C ASP A 16 15.56 4.74 12.76
N HIS A 17 16.38 4.90 11.70
CA HIS A 17 17.19 6.09 11.49
C HIS A 17 16.34 7.36 11.39
N HIS A 18 15.15 7.27 10.80
CA HIS A 18 14.16 8.34 10.70
C HIS A 18 13.18 8.40 11.90
N ARG A 19 13.44 7.64 12.97
CA ARG A 19 12.61 7.58 14.19
C ARG A 19 11.15 7.16 13.93
N VAL A 20 10.93 6.32 12.92
CA VAL A 20 9.62 5.75 12.60
C VAL A 20 9.47 4.40 13.30
N ALA A 21 8.51 4.31 14.22
CA ALA A 21 8.23 3.09 14.96
C ALA A 21 7.87 1.93 14.02
N ASN A 22 8.57 0.81 14.16
CA ASN A 22 8.37 -0.40 13.39
C ASN A 22 8.82 -1.64 14.18
N ARG A 23 8.39 -2.82 13.73
CA ARG A 23 8.87 -4.12 14.23
C ARG A 23 9.59 -4.84 13.10
N ARG A 24 10.84 -5.25 13.36
CA ARG A 24 11.62 -6.02 12.40
C ARG A 24 10.99 -7.41 12.16
N ILE A 25 10.96 -7.87 10.92
CA ILE A 25 10.55 -9.22 10.53
C ILE A 25 11.53 -9.83 9.52
N ASN A 26 11.74 -11.14 9.61
CA ASN A 26 12.65 -11.86 8.72
C ASN A 26 12.04 -12.07 7.33
N LYS A 27 12.89 -12.06 6.30
CA LYS A 27 12.56 -12.68 5.00
C LYS A 27 12.57 -14.21 5.14
N VAL A 28 12.02 -14.91 4.14
CA VAL A 28 11.89 -16.38 4.16
C VAL A 28 13.24 -17.07 4.44
N ARG A 29 14.33 -16.60 3.82
CA ARG A 29 15.68 -17.16 4.01
C ARG A 29 16.37 -16.79 5.32
N GLU A 30 15.83 -15.84 6.08
CA GLU A 30 16.49 -15.25 7.26
C GLU A 30 16.10 -15.96 8.57
N GLY A 31 15.29 -17.03 8.49
CA GLY A 31 14.84 -17.81 9.66
C GLY A 31 13.46 -17.38 10.19
N ARG A 32 12.96 -18.07 11.22
CA ARG A 32 11.61 -17.84 11.78
C ARG A 32 11.60 -16.95 13.03
N PRO A 33 10.49 -16.24 13.31
CA PRO A 33 9.33 -16.06 12.42
C PRO A 33 9.66 -15.13 11.24
N HIS A 34 9.17 -15.48 10.04
CA HIS A 34 9.35 -14.69 8.82
C HIS A 34 8.03 -14.14 8.27
N VAL A 35 8.09 -13.24 7.30
CA VAL A 35 6.91 -12.53 6.78
C VAL A 35 5.80 -13.46 6.26
N VAL A 36 6.14 -14.63 5.71
CA VAL A 36 5.14 -15.62 5.27
C VAL A 36 4.39 -16.25 6.45
N ASP A 37 5.03 -16.36 7.63
CA ASP A 37 4.36 -16.83 8.85
C ASP A 37 3.35 -15.77 9.31
N ALA A 38 3.75 -14.49 9.29
CA ALA A 38 2.87 -13.38 9.64
C ALA A 38 1.66 -13.28 8.69
N ILE A 39 1.86 -13.50 7.38
CA ILE A 39 0.77 -13.59 6.40
C ILE A 39 -0.20 -14.72 6.77
N LYS A 40 0.32 -15.93 7.00
CA LYS A 40 -0.49 -17.11 7.33
C LYS A 40 -1.24 -16.97 8.65
N ASN A 41 -0.66 -16.24 9.61
CA ASN A 41 -1.26 -15.97 10.91
C ASN A 41 -2.25 -14.78 10.88
N GLY A 42 -2.55 -14.21 9.71
CA GLY A 42 -3.49 -13.09 9.59
C GLY A 42 -2.98 -11.77 10.19
N GLN A 43 -1.67 -11.64 10.38
CA GLN A 43 -1.05 -10.46 11.02
C GLN A 43 -0.76 -9.32 10.04
N ILE A 44 -1.02 -9.51 8.74
CA ILE A 44 -0.70 -8.57 7.67
C ILE A 44 -1.98 -8.20 6.92
N ALA A 45 -2.31 -6.89 6.90
CA ALA A 45 -3.47 -6.36 6.19
C ALA A 45 -3.12 -5.70 4.84
N LEU A 46 -1.86 -5.31 4.65
CA LEU A 46 -1.36 -4.62 3.46
C LEU A 46 0.14 -4.89 3.33
N ILE A 47 0.62 -5.12 2.10
CA ILE A 47 2.04 -5.29 1.81
C ILE A 47 2.50 -4.23 0.83
N ILE A 48 3.58 -3.53 1.18
CA ILE A 48 4.33 -2.67 0.26
C ILE A 48 5.66 -3.36 -0.01
N ASN A 49 5.87 -3.78 -1.25
CA ASN A 49 7.08 -4.48 -1.68
C ASN A 49 7.58 -3.84 -2.98
N THR A 50 8.42 -2.82 -2.84
CA THR A 50 9.06 -2.11 -3.97
C THR A 50 10.38 -2.81 -4.34
N PRO A 51 10.42 -3.67 -5.38
CA PRO A 51 11.64 -4.37 -5.74
C PRO A 51 12.68 -3.36 -6.27
N SER A 52 13.92 -3.50 -5.82
CA SER A 52 15.06 -2.76 -6.38
C SER A 52 15.84 -3.67 -7.33
N GLY A 53 15.86 -3.32 -8.63
CA GLY A 53 16.64 -4.04 -9.66
C GLY A 53 15.81 -4.94 -10.59
N ARG A 54 16.46 -5.49 -11.62
CA ARG A 54 15.79 -6.21 -12.73
C ARG A 54 15.26 -7.60 -12.38
N ARG A 55 15.79 -8.26 -11.34
CA ARG A 55 15.39 -9.63 -10.98
C ARG A 55 14.88 -9.68 -9.53
N PRO A 56 13.62 -10.08 -9.31
CA PRO A 56 13.11 -10.28 -7.97
C PRO A 56 13.94 -11.34 -7.25
N ARG A 57 14.28 -11.07 -5.99
CA ARG A 57 14.91 -12.10 -5.15
C ARG A 57 13.89 -13.22 -4.89
N ALA A 58 14.36 -14.46 -4.70
CA ALA A 58 13.48 -15.60 -4.40
C ALA A 58 12.50 -15.32 -3.24
N ASP A 59 12.94 -14.57 -2.22
CA ASP A 59 12.08 -14.16 -1.11
C ASP A 59 10.95 -13.25 -1.55
N GLU A 60 11.23 -12.30 -2.45
CA GLU A 60 10.20 -11.36 -2.94
C GLU A 60 9.12 -12.12 -3.72
N ALA A 61 9.50 -13.14 -4.51
CA ALA A 61 8.54 -14.01 -5.17
C ALA A 61 7.67 -14.75 -4.15
N ALA A 62 8.27 -15.36 -3.13
CA ALA A 62 7.53 -16.06 -2.08
C ALA A 62 6.54 -15.13 -1.35
N ILE A 63 6.94 -13.90 -1.04
CA ILE A 63 6.08 -12.89 -0.40
C ILE A 63 4.89 -12.56 -1.29
N ARG A 64 5.13 -12.24 -2.57
CA ARG A 64 4.04 -11.89 -3.51
C ARG A 64 3.07 -13.04 -3.72
N ILE A 65 3.57 -14.27 -3.88
CA ILE A 65 2.73 -15.47 -4.06
C ILE A 65 1.84 -15.66 -2.83
N ASN A 66 2.40 -15.58 -1.62
CA ASN A 66 1.60 -15.75 -0.40
C ASN A 66 0.62 -14.57 -0.18
N ALA A 67 1.01 -13.34 -0.51
CA ALA A 67 0.09 -12.20 -0.45
C ALA A 67 -1.16 -12.42 -1.31
N VAL A 68 -0.96 -12.83 -2.57
CA VAL A 68 -2.05 -13.15 -3.50
C VAL A 68 -2.88 -14.33 -3.01
N ALA A 69 -2.23 -15.42 -2.56
CA ALA A 69 -2.92 -16.61 -2.08
C ALA A 69 -3.80 -16.35 -0.84
N HIS A 70 -3.47 -15.33 -0.04
CA HIS A 70 -4.21 -14.95 1.16
C HIS A 70 -5.11 -13.70 0.97
N GLY A 71 -5.25 -13.20 -0.26
CA GLY A 71 -6.11 -12.04 -0.54
C GLY A 71 -5.61 -10.72 0.09
N ILE A 72 -4.32 -10.62 0.38
CA ILE A 72 -3.72 -9.42 0.98
C ILE A 72 -3.36 -8.43 -0.15
N PRO A 73 -3.84 -7.18 -0.09
CA PRO A 73 -3.44 -6.14 -1.04
C PRO A 73 -1.92 -5.98 -1.10
N LEU A 74 -1.38 -5.96 -2.32
CA LEU A 74 0.05 -5.88 -2.59
C LEU A 74 0.35 -4.67 -3.47
N VAL A 75 1.21 -3.77 -2.98
CA VAL A 75 1.64 -2.56 -3.66
C VAL A 75 3.13 -2.69 -4.02
N THR A 76 3.47 -2.43 -5.28
CA THR A 76 4.82 -2.70 -5.80
C THR A 76 5.61 -1.46 -6.21
N THR A 77 5.03 -0.26 -6.10
CA THR A 77 5.69 1.01 -6.42
C THR A 77 5.50 2.01 -5.27
N ALA A 78 6.46 2.92 -5.12
CA ALA A 78 6.36 3.99 -4.13
C ALA A 78 5.17 4.93 -4.41
N THR A 79 4.97 5.29 -5.68
CA THR A 79 3.85 6.16 -6.10
C THR A 79 2.48 5.54 -5.79
N ALA A 80 2.32 4.23 -5.99
CA ALA A 80 1.08 3.54 -5.62
C ALA A 80 0.94 3.45 -4.09
N ALA A 81 2.04 3.33 -3.34
CA ALA A 81 1.99 3.32 -1.88
C ALA A 81 1.54 4.67 -1.31
N GLU A 82 2.00 5.77 -1.91
CA GLU A 82 1.55 7.13 -1.58
C GLU A 82 0.05 7.29 -1.85
N ALA A 83 -0.43 6.91 -3.05
CA ALA A 83 -1.84 6.98 -3.41
C ALA A 83 -2.73 6.11 -2.48
N VAL A 84 -2.25 4.92 -2.08
CA VAL A 84 -2.96 4.07 -1.11
C VAL A 84 -3.03 4.74 0.27
N ALA A 85 -1.94 5.34 0.74
CA ALA A 85 -1.94 6.04 2.02
C ALA A 85 -2.92 7.22 2.02
N GLU A 86 -2.96 8.00 0.94
CA GLU A 86 -3.91 9.09 0.76
C GLU A 86 -5.36 8.59 0.73
N GLY A 87 -5.64 7.57 -0.07
CA GLY A 87 -6.98 6.97 -0.16
C GLY A 87 -7.47 6.44 1.20
N ILE A 88 -6.58 5.78 1.97
CA ILE A 88 -6.90 5.33 3.34
C ILE A 88 -7.17 6.53 4.25
N ALA A 89 -6.39 7.60 4.15
CA ALA A 89 -6.59 8.81 4.96
C ALA A 89 -7.96 9.45 4.68
N VAL A 90 -8.35 9.58 3.41
CA VAL A 90 -9.66 10.08 3.00
C VAL A 90 -10.77 9.20 3.55
N LEU A 91 -10.70 7.88 3.32
CA LEU A 91 -11.72 6.94 3.80
C LEU A 91 -11.87 6.91 5.33
N ARG A 92 -10.78 7.18 6.07
CA ARG A 92 -10.82 7.31 7.53
C ARG A 92 -11.44 8.63 7.99
N ALA A 93 -11.32 9.70 7.21
CA ALA A 93 -11.94 10.99 7.50
C ALA A 93 -13.45 10.99 7.21
N GLY A 94 -13.88 10.17 6.25
CA GLY A 94 -15.28 9.97 5.90
C GLY A 94 -15.41 9.25 4.56
N ARG A 95 -16.52 8.52 4.35
CA ARG A 95 -16.78 7.93 3.04
C ARG A 95 -17.37 9.01 2.12
N PRO A 96 -16.81 9.24 0.93
CA PRO A 96 -17.44 10.11 -0.04
C PRO A 96 -18.82 9.55 -0.42
N GLU A 97 -19.77 10.44 -0.65
CA GLU A 97 -21.11 10.06 -1.08
C GLU A 97 -21.08 9.49 -2.51
N ALA A 98 -21.90 8.48 -2.75
CA ALA A 98 -22.08 7.93 -4.08
C ALA A 98 -22.81 8.95 -4.94
N ARG A 99 -22.27 9.22 -6.13
CA ARG A 99 -22.87 10.14 -7.10
C ARG A 99 -23.04 9.44 -8.45
N PRO A 100 -24.19 9.60 -9.13
CA PRO A 100 -24.39 9.08 -10.47
C PRO A 100 -23.47 9.77 -11.48
N ILE A 101 -23.00 9.05 -12.50
CA ILE A 101 -22.05 9.58 -13.50
C ILE A 101 -22.58 10.83 -14.23
N GLN A 102 -23.91 10.92 -14.37
CA GLN A 102 -24.60 12.03 -14.99
C GLN A 102 -24.36 13.36 -14.25
N GLU A 103 -24.21 13.35 -12.93
CA GLU A 103 -23.91 14.56 -12.16
C GLU A 103 -22.52 15.11 -12.49
N TYR A 104 -21.51 14.23 -12.57
CA TYR A 104 -20.15 14.62 -12.95
C TYR A 104 -20.09 15.20 -14.37
N HIS A 105 -20.83 14.60 -15.31
CA HIS A 105 -20.93 15.12 -16.68
C HIS A 105 -21.59 16.50 -16.70
N ALA A 106 -22.67 16.70 -15.95
CA ALA A 106 -23.35 18.00 -15.88
C ALA A 106 -22.44 19.09 -15.29
N GLU A 107 -21.65 18.80 -14.26
CA GLU A 107 -20.66 19.73 -13.69
C GLU A 107 -19.58 20.11 -14.71
N THR A 108 -19.07 19.12 -15.43
CA THR A 108 -18.05 19.33 -16.47
C THR A 108 -18.59 20.23 -17.58
N LEU A 109 -19.81 19.95 -18.08
CA LEU A 109 -20.46 20.75 -19.12
C LEU A 109 -20.77 22.19 -18.63
N ARG A 110 -21.18 22.36 -17.37
CA ARG A 110 -21.37 23.70 -16.76
C ARG A 110 -20.05 24.47 -16.63
N GLY A 111 -18.95 23.79 -16.31
CA GLY A 111 -17.60 24.37 -16.26
C GLY A 111 -17.10 24.81 -17.63
N VAL A 112 -17.34 23.99 -18.67
CA VAL A 112 -16.99 24.31 -20.06
C VAL A 112 -17.78 25.51 -20.56
N SER A 113 -19.10 25.57 -20.36
CA SER A 113 -19.93 26.71 -20.79
C SER A 113 -19.57 28.04 -20.12
N ARG A 114 -18.91 28.02 -18.95
CA ARG A 114 -18.37 29.24 -18.32
C ARG A 114 -17.03 29.69 -18.94
N ALA A 115 -16.25 28.78 -19.49
CA ALA A 115 -14.96 29.10 -20.11
C ALA A 115 -15.08 29.57 -21.57
N THR A 116 -16.16 29.24 -22.27
CA THR A 116 -16.41 29.64 -23.68
C THR A 116 -17.22 30.94 -23.86
N ASN A 117 -17.63 31.60 -22.77
CA ASN A 117 -18.34 32.89 -22.79
C ASN A 117 -17.42 34.09 -22.48
N LEU A 118 -16.11 33.96 -22.76
CA LEU A 118 -15.10 35.03 -22.79
C LEU A 118 -14.45 35.05 -24.17
#